data_AF-A0A848TNM1-F1
#
_entry.id   AF-A0A848TNM1-F1
#
_cell.length_a   1.000
_cell.length_b   1.000
_cell.length_c   1.000
_cell.angle_alpha   90.00
_cell.angle_beta   90.00
_cell.angle_gamma   90.00
#
_symmetry.space_group_name_H-M   'P 1'
#
loop_
_entity.id
_entity.type
_entity.pdbx_description
1 polymer ?
#
loop_
_entity_poly.entity_id
_entity_poly.type
_entity_poly.pdbx_seq_one_letter_code
_entity_poly.pdbx_strand_id
1 'polypeptide(L)'
;MVIRTHRTDASISEAVYSTCERYRYSLTRSWDAKARRLLFIMLNPSKATELANDPTVERCERRARRLGYGAFRVANLFALRETSPAHLKRASHPNGPDNDAQLQTALDWTDDVLCAWGVHGSHLARDLDVFPIIEASGKPACTLGVTKDGHPRHPLYVAYATSPETWDIGTADRWLDSM
;
A
#
# COMPACT_ATOMS: atom_id res chain seq x y z
N MET A 1 -11.05 16.74 0.87
CA MET A 1 -10.65 15.46 1.49
C MET A 1 -11.42 15.27 2.79
N VAL A 2 -11.70 14.04 3.20
CA VAL A 2 -12.34 13.69 4.48
C VAL A 2 -11.37 12.83 5.28
N ILE A 3 -11.09 13.22 6.53
CA ILE A 3 -10.25 12.44 7.44
C ILE A 3 -11.14 11.88 8.54
N ARG A 4 -11.09 10.56 8.75
CA ARG A 4 -11.79 9.88 9.84
C ARG A 4 -10.76 9.27 10.78
N THR A 5 -10.93 9.49 12.07
CA THR A 5 -10.02 8.99 13.10
C THR A 5 -10.77 8.20 14.16
N HIS A 6 -10.18 7.10 14.61
CA HIS A 6 -10.62 6.36 15.79
C HIS A 6 -9.44 6.19 16.74
N ARG A 7 -9.67 6.44 18.04
CA ARG A 7 -8.63 6.36 19.06
C ARG A 7 -9.10 5.43 20.17
N THR A 8 -8.18 4.60 20.63
CA THR A 8 -8.28 3.81 21.86
C THR A 8 -7.11 4.19 22.75
N ASP A 9 -7.07 3.66 23.98
CA ASP A 9 -5.93 3.87 24.87
C ASP A 9 -4.61 3.27 24.31
N ALA A 10 -4.71 2.28 23.43
CA ALA A 10 -3.56 1.54 22.90
C ALA A 10 -3.15 1.93 21.47
N SER A 11 -4.03 2.57 20.70
CA SER A 11 -3.74 2.85 19.29
C SER A 11 -4.55 3.99 18.68
N ILE A 12 -3.98 4.62 17.67
CA ILE A 12 -4.63 5.60 16.80
C ILE A 12 -4.82 4.98 15.41
N SER A 13 -6.01 5.15 14.87
CA SER A 13 -6.41 4.68 13.55
C SER A 13 -6.93 5.86 12.73
N GLU A 14 -6.44 6.04 11.52
CA GLU A 14 -6.81 7.16 10.65
C GLU A 14 -7.04 6.67 9.22
N ALA A 15 -8.12 7.12 8.59
CA ALA A 15 -8.43 6.88 7.19
C ALA A 15 -8.65 8.20 6.47
N VAL A 16 -8.04 8.33 5.30
CA VAL A 16 -8.10 9.53 4.46
C VAL A 16 -8.85 9.20 3.18
N TYR A 17 -9.93 9.92 2.92
CA TYR A 17 -10.85 9.68 1.80
C TYR A 17 -11.00 10.91 0.91
N SER A 18 -11.44 10.69 -0.33
CA SER A 18 -12.02 11.77 -1.14
C SER A 18 -13.29 12.32 -0.49
N THR A 19 -13.74 13.51 -0.89
CA THR A 19 -14.99 14.11 -0.39
C THR A 19 -16.23 13.29 -0.72
N CYS A 20 -16.21 12.53 -1.83
CA CYS A 20 -17.27 11.61 -2.20
C CYS A 20 -17.11 10.20 -1.58
N GLU A 21 -16.06 9.98 -0.78
CA GLU A 21 -15.72 8.73 -0.09
C GLU A 21 -15.55 7.49 -0.98
N ARG A 22 -15.65 7.61 -2.31
CA ARG A 22 -15.39 6.54 -3.28
C ARG A 22 -13.92 6.14 -3.30
N TYR A 23 -13.02 7.07 -2.97
CA TYR A 23 -11.58 6.85 -2.94
C TYR A 23 -11.09 6.86 -1.49
N ARG A 24 -10.25 5.88 -1.12
CA ARG A 24 -9.48 5.90 0.13
C ARG A 24 -8.00 6.00 -0.22
N TYR A 25 -7.41 7.13 0.11
CA TYR A 25 -6.03 7.42 -0.23
C TYR A 25 -5.06 6.73 0.73
N SER A 26 -5.38 6.71 2.02
CA SER A 26 -4.56 5.99 3.00
C SER A 26 -5.36 5.45 4.18
N LEU A 27 -4.80 4.41 4.80
CA LEU A 27 -5.25 3.87 6.08
C LEU A 27 -4.05 3.65 7.00
N THR A 28 -4.03 4.31 8.15
CA THR A 28 -2.93 4.27 9.12
C THR A 28 -3.39 3.61 10.43
N ARG A 29 -2.50 2.83 11.04
CA ARG A 29 -2.59 2.38 12.43
C ARG A 29 -1.27 2.67 13.12
N SER A 30 -1.33 3.27 14.30
CA SER A 30 -0.17 3.62 15.10
C SER A 30 -0.37 3.18 16.55
N TRP A 31 0.66 2.60 17.17
CA TRP A 31 0.65 2.11 18.55
C TRP A 31 1.93 2.42 19.33
N ASP A 32 3.03 2.77 18.65
CA ASP A 32 4.26 3.25 19.29
C ASP A 32 4.89 4.36 18.45
N ALA A 33 4.93 5.59 18.99
CA ALA A 33 5.47 6.75 18.29
C ALA A 33 7.00 6.80 18.26
N LYS A 34 7.69 5.97 19.05
CA LYS A 34 9.17 5.92 19.11
C LYS A 34 9.77 4.91 18.15
N ALA A 35 8.97 3.95 17.68
CA ALA A 35 9.41 2.93 16.74
C ALA A 35 9.23 3.38 15.28
N ARG A 36 9.88 2.67 14.36
CA ARG A 36 9.85 2.94 12.92
C ARG A 36 8.44 2.75 12.35
N ARG A 37 8.21 3.31 11.16
CA ARG A 37 6.94 3.28 10.42
C ARG A 37 7.10 2.54 9.10
N LEU A 38 6.11 1.69 8.80
CA LEU A 38 6.08 0.89 7.57
C LEU A 38 4.95 1.34 6.64
N LEU A 39 5.27 1.59 5.37
CA LEU A 39 4.27 1.84 4.33
C LEU A 39 4.07 0.57 3.50
N PHE A 40 2.85 0.09 3.42
CA PHE A 40 2.46 -0.88 2.41
C PHE A 40 1.91 -0.15 1.18
N ILE A 41 2.47 -0.43 0.01
CA ILE A 41 1.88 0.00 -1.27
C ILE A 41 1.20 -1.21 -1.90
N MET A 42 -0.12 -1.14 -2.02
CA MET A 42 -0.98 -2.25 -2.42
C MET A 42 -1.79 -1.93 -3.67
N LEU A 43 -2.65 -2.85 -4.14
CA LEU A 43 -3.39 -2.66 -5.38
C LEU A 43 -4.44 -1.56 -5.26
N ASN A 44 -5.45 -1.78 -4.42
CA ASN A 44 -6.56 -0.87 -4.21
C ASN A 44 -7.23 -1.11 -2.84
N PRO A 45 -7.86 -0.08 -2.26
CA PRO A 45 -8.65 -0.20 -1.05
C PRO A 45 -9.81 -1.19 -1.16
N SER A 46 -9.98 -2.03 -0.13
CA SER A 46 -11.20 -2.83 0.07
C SER A 46 -12.01 -2.29 1.26
N LYS A 47 -12.51 -3.17 2.13
CA LYS A 47 -13.54 -2.87 3.14
C LYS A 47 -13.02 -2.18 4.41
N ALA A 48 -11.72 -2.25 4.71
CA ALA A 48 -11.20 -1.68 5.95
C ALA A 48 -11.53 -0.18 6.11
N THR A 49 -11.80 0.24 7.34
CA THR A 49 -12.04 1.65 7.71
C THR A 49 -11.15 2.01 8.89
N GLU A 50 -11.23 3.23 9.38
CA GLU A 50 -10.62 3.63 10.65
C GLU A 50 -11.15 2.82 11.86
N LEU A 51 -12.31 2.20 11.75
CA LEU A 51 -12.93 1.43 12.83
C LEU A 51 -12.60 -0.06 12.79
N ALA A 52 -12.37 -0.63 11.60
CA ALA A 52 -12.22 -2.07 11.45
C ALA A 52 -11.23 -2.45 10.34
N ASN A 53 -10.48 -3.52 10.60
CA ASN A 53 -9.63 -4.16 9.61
C ASN A 53 -10.45 -5.10 8.71
N ASP A 54 -10.03 -5.21 7.45
CA ASP A 54 -10.37 -6.36 6.61
C ASP A 54 -9.24 -7.42 6.71
N PRO A 55 -9.39 -8.63 6.14
CA PRO A 55 -8.36 -9.69 6.27
C PRO A 55 -6.96 -9.27 5.79
N THR A 56 -6.90 -8.38 4.80
CA THR A 56 -5.63 -7.90 4.24
C THR A 56 -4.97 -6.92 5.20
N VAL A 57 -5.72 -5.92 5.69
CA VAL A 57 -5.20 -4.92 6.63
C VAL A 57 -4.81 -5.57 7.96
N GLU A 58 -5.58 -6.55 8.43
CA GLU A 58 -5.22 -7.36 9.61
C GLU A 58 -3.88 -8.07 9.42
N ARG A 59 -3.63 -8.61 8.22
CA ARG A 59 -2.37 -9.27 7.88
C ARG A 59 -1.20 -8.29 7.83
N CYS A 60 -1.42 -7.07 7.29
CA CYS A 60 -0.43 -6.00 7.30
C CYS A 60 -0.10 -5.56 8.72
N GLU A 61 -1.10 -5.36 9.58
CA GLU A 61 -0.90 -4.97 10.98
C GLU A 61 -0.08 -6.01 11.75
N ARG A 62 -0.48 -7.28 11.70
CA ARG A 62 0.25 -8.36 12.38
C ARG A 62 1.70 -8.47 11.91
N ARG A 63 1.94 -8.27 10.61
CA ARG A 63 3.30 -8.28 10.05
C ARG A 63 4.11 -7.09 10.54
N ALA A 64 3.57 -5.87 10.48
CA ALA A 64 4.24 -4.68 10.97
C ALA A 64 4.63 -4.80 12.46
N ARG A 65 3.71 -5.30 13.30
CA ARG A 65 3.97 -5.58 14.72
C ARG A 65 5.08 -6.62 14.92
N ARG A 66 5.03 -7.73 14.18
CA ARG A 66 6.06 -8.79 14.25
C ARG A 66 7.45 -8.31 13.83
N LEU A 67 7.52 -7.37 12.91
CA LEU A 67 8.76 -6.76 12.43
C LEU A 67 9.24 -5.61 13.33
N GLY A 68 8.54 -5.30 14.43
CA GLY A 68 8.94 -4.28 15.40
C GLY A 68 8.63 -2.84 15.01
N TYR A 69 7.75 -2.62 14.03
CA TYR A 69 7.27 -1.27 13.70
C TYR A 69 6.29 -0.75 14.76
N GLY A 70 6.23 0.57 14.90
CA GLY A 70 5.30 1.28 15.77
C GLY A 70 4.03 1.74 15.08
N ALA A 71 4.03 1.74 13.74
CA ALA A 71 2.87 2.05 12.93
C ALA A 71 3.00 1.43 11.54
N PHE A 72 1.85 1.23 10.89
CA PHE A 72 1.82 1.03 9.44
C PHE A 72 0.81 1.96 8.77
N ARG A 73 1.08 2.26 7.51
CA ARG A 73 0.15 2.92 6.59
C ARG A 73 -0.04 2.04 5.37
N VAL A 74 -1.25 1.98 4.84
CA VAL A 74 -1.54 1.41 3.52
C VAL A 74 -1.87 2.56 2.58
N ALA A 75 -1.10 2.66 1.50
CA ALA A 75 -1.43 3.41 0.29
C ALA A 75 -1.60 2.42 -0.87
N ASN A 76 -2.13 2.87 -2.00
CA ASN A 76 -2.46 1.98 -3.11
C ASN A 76 -2.11 2.57 -4.47
N LEU A 77 -1.84 1.69 -5.44
CA LEU A 77 -1.70 2.05 -6.85
C LEU A 77 -2.97 2.75 -7.37
N PHE A 78 -4.14 2.30 -6.93
CA PHE A 78 -5.44 2.88 -7.25
C PHE A 78 -6.22 3.20 -5.97
N ALA A 79 -6.79 4.40 -5.83
CA ALA A 79 -7.52 4.76 -4.61
C ALA A 79 -8.98 4.26 -4.57
N LEU A 80 -9.53 3.74 -5.68
CA LEU A 80 -10.94 3.32 -5.71
C LEU A 80 -11.20 2.18 -4.72
N ARG A 81 -12.16 2.41 -3.82
CA ARG A 81 -12.62 1.42 -2.86
C ARG A 81 -13.49 0.37 -3.55
N GLU A 82 -12.90 -0.79 -3.81
CA GLU A 82 -13.54 -1.88 -4.54
C GLU A 82 -12.94 -3.22 -4.09
N THR A 83 -13.79 -4.23 -3.87
CA THR A 83 -13.32 -5.56 -3.46
C THR A 83 -12.92 -6.41 -4.66
N SER A 84 -13.49 -6.16 -5.84
CA SER A 84 -13.26 -6.94 -7.05
C SER A 84 -12.23 -6.28 -7.98
N PRO A 85 -11.06 -6.92 -8.23
CA PRO A 85 -10.11 -6.41 -9.23
C PRO A 85 -10.73 -6.29 -10.63
N ALA A 86 -11.71 -7.12 -10.98
CA ALA A 86 -12.42 -7.01 -12.26
C ALA A 86 -13.27 -5.74 -12.34
N HIS A 87 -13.87 -5.30 -11.23
CA HIS A 87 -14.64 -4.06 -11.19
C HIS A 87 -13.72 -2.84 -11.17
N LEU A 88 -12.61 -2.91 -10.44
CA LEU A 88 -11.55 -1.90 -10.47
C LEU A 88 -11.09 -1.64 -11.91
N LYS A 89 -10.80 -2.70 -12.67
CA LYS A 89 -10.34 -2.60 -14.07
C LYS A 89 -11.37 -2.03 -15.06
N ARG A 90 -12.65 -2.03 -14.69
CA ARG A 90 -13.73 -1.45 -15.50
C ARG A 90 -14.08 -0.02 -15.10
N ALA A 91 -13.54 0.49 -14.00
CA ALA A 91 -13.80 1.85 -13.56
C ALA A 91 -13.11 2.84 -14.51
N SER A 92 -13.77 3.97 -14.78
CA SER A 92 -13.19 5.03 -15.62
C SER A 92 -12.07 5.81 -14.93
N HIS A 93 -12.13 5.95 -13.61
CA HIS A 93 -11.17 6.71 -12.81
C HIS A 93 -10.70 5.91 -11.58
N PRO A 94 -10.05 4.75 -11.76
CA PRO A 94 -9.66 3.90 -10.63
C PRO A 94 -8.60 4.56 -9.73
N ASN A 95 -7.76 5.44 -10.29
CA ASN A 95 -6.73 6.14 -9.53
C ASN A 95 -7.33 7.07 -8.47
N GLY A 96 -8.38 7.83 -8.82
CA GLY A 96 -8.87 8.95 -8.00
C GLY A 96 -8.03 10.21 -8.17
N PRO A 97 -8.59 11.41 -7.88
CA PRO A 97 -7.97 12.68 -8.26
C PRO A 97 -6.72 13.05 -7.45
N ASP A 98 -6.64 12.66 -6.17
CA ASP A 98 -5.54 13.08 -5.27
C ASP A 98 -4.57 11.94 -4.93
N ASN A 99 -4.65 10.78 -5.59
CA ASN A 99 -3.95 9.57 -5.14
C ASN A 99 -2.43 9.72 -5.16
N ASP A 100 -1.86 10.32 -6.21
CA ASP A 100 -0.41 10.46 -6.37
C ASP A 100 0.16 11.43 -5.30
N ALA A 101 -0.54 12.53 -5.03
CA ALA A 101 -0.18 13.46 -3.96
C ALA A 101 -0.25 12.81 -2.57
N GLN A 102 -1.24 11.95 -2.36
CA GLN A 102 -1.38 11.20 -1.10
C GLN A 102 -0.35 10.07 -0.99
N LEU A 103 0.06 9.47 -2.11
CA LEU A 103 1.14 8.50 -2.15
C LEU A 103 2.47 9.15 -1.76
N GLN A 104 2.77 10.35 -2.28
CA GLN A 104 3.93 11.13 -1.84
C GLN A 104 3.86 11.43 -0.33
N THR A 105 2.70 11.88 0.16
CA THR A 105 2.49 12.13 1.61
C THR A 105 2.71 10.87 2.45
N ALA A 106 2.39 9.68 1.91
CA ALA A 106 2.65 8.41 2.57
C ALA A 106 4.15 8.03 2.57
N LEU A 107 4.85 8.31 1.47
CA LEU A 107 6.29 8.10 1.34
C LEU A 107 7.09 9.04 2.26
N ASP A 108 6.72 10.30 2.37
CA ASP A 108 7.35 11.26 3.29
C ASP A 108 7.17 10.83 4.75
N TRP A 109 6.03 10.21 5.06
CA TRP A 109 5.70 9.73 6.40
C TRP A 109 6.42 8.43 6.78
N THR A 110 6.93 7.62 5.86
CA THR A 110 7.42 6.28 6.19
C THR A 110 8.92 6.21 6.42
N ASP A 111 9.39 5.17 7.11
CA ASP A 111 10.81 4.84 7.23
C ASP A 111 11.20 3.73 6.24
N ASP A 112 10.32 2.76 5.97
CA ASP A 112 10.49 1.71 4.96
C ASP A 112 9.23 1.55 4.11
N VAL A 113 9.39 1.04 2.89
CA VAL A 113 8.29 0.76 1.95
C VAL A 113 8.25 -0.73 1.64
N LEU A 114 7.09 -1.36 1.83
CA LEU A 114 6.80 -2.72 1.40
C LEU A 114 5.82 -2.69 0.23
N CYS A 115 6.31 -3.10 -0.93
CA CYS A 115 5.51 -3.23 -2.15
C CYS A 115 4.77 -4.57 -2.16
N ALA A 116 3.48 -4.54 -2.46
CA ALA A 116 2.56 -5.65 -2.18
C ALA A 116 1.29 -5.68 -3.07
N TRP A 117 1.32 -5.09 -4.27
CA TRP A 117 0.14 -4.93 -5.12
C TRP A 117 -0.26 -6.14 -5.98
N GLY A 118 0.60 -7.16 -6.11
CA GLY A 118 0.29 -8.37 -6.86
C GLY A 118 0.14 -8.18 -8.38
N VAL A 119 -0.34 -9.22 -9.05
CA VAL A 119 -0.36 -9.38 -10.53
C VAL A 119 -1.31 -8.43 -11.28
N HIS A 120 -1.94 -7.49 -10.60
CA HIS A 120 -2.86 -6.54 -11.23
C HIS A 120 -2.33 -5.11 -11.20
N GLY A 121 -1.12 -4.89 -10.67
CA GLY A 121 -0.51 -3.56 -10.63
C GLY A 121 -0.24 -2.96 -12.01
N SER A 122 0.03 -3.80 -13.01
CA SER A 122 0.28 -3.39 -14.40
C SER A 122 -0.95 -2.91 -15.16
N HIS A 123 -2.13 -2.95 -14.55
CA HIS A 123 -3.31 -2.37 -15.16
C HIS A 123 -3.06 -0.88 -15.43
N LEU A 124 -3.33 -0.42 -16.66
CA LEU A 124 -3.03 0.96 -17.10
C LEU A 124 -1.56 1.37 -16.94
N ALA A 125 -0.63 0.41 -16.89
CA ALA A 125 0.79 0.65 -16.60
C ALA A 125 1.04 1.39 -15.27
N ARG A 126 0.11 1.26 -14.31
CA ARG A 126 0.13 2.07 -13.09
C ARG A 126 1.33 1.79 -12.19
N ASP A 127 1.84 0.56 -12.18
CA ASP A 127 3.08 0.25 -11.49
C ASP A 127 4.28 1.02 -12.08
N LEU A 128 4.36 1.16 -13.41
CA LEU A 128 5.38 1.97 -14.07
C LEU A 128 5.30 3.46 -13.72
N ASP A 129 4.10 4.01 -13.49
CA ASP A 129 3.94 5.38 -13.00
C ASP A 129 4.41 5.56 -11.55
N VAL A 130 4.24 4.52 -10.73
CA VAL A 130 4.52 4.57 -9.28
C VAL A 130 5.99 4.27 -8.96
N PHE A 131 6.68 3.49 -9.79
CA PHE A 131 8.09 3.16 -9.58
C PHE A 131 8.98 4.40 -9.42
N PRO A 132 8.95 5.40 -10.33
CA PRO A 132 9.76 6.60 -10.17
C PRO A 132 9.41 7.41 -8.92
N ILE A 133 8.15 7.36 -8.47
CA ILE A 133 7.70 8.06 -7.24
C ILE A 133 8.34 7.40 -6.00
N ILE A 134 8.36 6.06 -5.95
CA ILE A 134 9.02 5.33 -4.87
C ILE A 134 10.53 5.57 -4.91
N GLU A 135 11.15 5.47 -6.08
CA GLU A 135 12.60 5.69 -6.26
C GLU A 135 13.01 7.11 -5.83
N ALA A 136 12.31 8.13 -6.32
CA ALA A 136 12.57 9.52 -5.98
C ALA A 136 12.41 9.84 -4.48
N SER A 137 11.65 9.03 -3.74
CA SER A 137 11.51 9.19 -2.29
C SER A 137 12.78 8.84 -1.51
N GLY A 138 13.72 8.10 -2.11
CA GLY A 138 14.94 7.61 -1.46
C GLY A 138 14.69 6.63 -0.30
N LYS A 139 13.45 6.14 -0.12
CA LYS A 139 13.09 5.21 0.95
C LYS A 139 13.49 3.78 0.57
N PRO A 140 13.99 2.96 1.51
CA PRO A 140 14.23 1.54 1.26
C PRO A 140 12.93 0.84 0.84
N ALA A 141 12.94 0.27 -0.37
CA ALA A 141 11.86 -0.56 -0.87
C ALA A 141 12.15 -2.04 -0.62
N CYS A 142 11.14 -2.78 -0.19
CA CYS A 142 11.18 -4.22 0.02
C CYS A 142 9.93 -4.90 -0.53
N THR A 143 10.00 -6.22 -0.65
CA THR A 143 8.87 -7.07 -1.05
C THR A 143 8.84 -8.36 -0.23
N LEU A 144 7.75 -9.12 -0.33
CA LEU A 144 7.58 -10.43 0.30
C LEU A 144 7.85 -11.57 -0.69
N GLY A 145 8.74 -11.32 -1.64
CA GLY A 145 8.91 -12.11 -2.85
C GLY A 145 8.07 -11.60 -4.01
N VAL A 146 8.49 -11.99 -5.22
CA VAL A 146 7.79 -11.67 -6.47
C VAL A 146 7.05 -12.88 -7.04
N THR A 147 6.08 -12.63 -7.92
CA THR A 147 5.47 -13.66 -8.77
C THR A 147 6.41 -14.06 -9.91
N LYS A 148 6.01 -15.06 -10.71
CA LYS A 148 6.76 -15.45 -11.91
C LYS A 148 7.00 -14.26 -12.84
N ASP A 149 5.97 -13.44 -12.99
CA ASP A 149 5.99 -12.24 -13.83
C ASP A 149 6.49 -11.01 -13.06
N GLY A 150 7.32 -11.17 -12.02
CA GLY A 150 8.01 -10.06 -11.35
C GLY A 150 7.17 -9.16 -10.42
N HIS A 151 5.85 -9.38 -10.28
CA HIS A 151 5.02 -8.53 -9.43
C HIS A 151 5.21 -8.82 -7.94
N PRO A 152 5.25 -7.80 -7.06
CA PRO A 152 5.40 -8.01 -5.63
C PRO A 152 4.19 -8.74 -5.04
N ARG A 153 4.42 -9.79 -4.25
CA ARG A 153 3.34 -10.65 -3.75
C ARG A 153 2.41 -9.92 -2.79
N HIS A 154 1.12 -10.15 -2.96
CA HIS A 154 0.10 -9.67 -2.03
C HIS A 154 0.23 -10.36 -0.67
N PRO A 155 0.19 -9.63 0.47
CA PRO A 155 0.52 -10.15 1.78
C PRO A 155 -0.46 -11.21 2.31
N LEU A 156 -1.70 -11.21 1.81
CA LEU A 156 -2.79 -12.06 2.31
C LEU A 156 -2.46 -13.55 2.35
N TYR A 157 -1.58 -14.05 1.49
CA TYR A 157 -1.22 -15.47 1.43
C TYR A 157 0.26 -15.77 1.68
N VAL A 158 1.09 -14.75 1.98
CA VAL A 158 2.51 -14.96 2.29
C VAL A 158 2.70 -15.22 3.78
N ALA A 159 3.39 -16.31 4.13
CA ALA A 159 3.59 -16.74 5.52
C ALA A 159 4.27 -15.67 6.39
N TYR A 160 3.94 -15.61 7.68
CA TYR A 160 4.55 -14.63 8.60
C TYR A 160 6.04 -14.87 8.84
N ALA A 161 6.54 -16.08 8.60
CA ALA A 161 7.96 -16.41 8.68
C ALA A 161 8.77 -15.84 7.51
N THR A 162 8.13 -15.45 6.41
CA THR A 162 8.80 -14.78 5.30
C THR A 162 9.21 -13.38 5.72
N SER A 163 10.50 -13.12 5.81
CA SER A 163 11.04 -11.77 6.00
C SER A 163 10.93 -10.96 4.71
N PRO A 164 10.68 -9.64 4.77
CA PRO A 164 10.81 -8.79 3.61
C PRO A 164 12.25 -8.81 3.07
N GLU A 165 12.38 -8.86 1.75
CA GLU A 165 13.65 -8.75 1.03
C GLU A 165 13.75 -7.40 0.34
N THR A 166 14.95 -6.81 0.27
CA THR A 166 15.18 -5.58 -0.49
C THR A 166 14.72 -5.77 -1.92
N TRP A 167 13.98 -4.79 -2.44
CA TRP A 167 13.47 -4.82 -3.79
C TRP A 167 14.08 -3.70 -4.60
N ASP A 168 14.90 -4.08 -5.58
CA ASP A 168 15.46 -3.16 -6.55
C ASP A 168 14.41 -2.84 -7.61
N ILE A 169 13.73 -1.72 -7.42
CA ILE A 169 12.73 -1.18 -8.34
C ILE A 169 13.40 -0.66 -9.63
N GLY A 170 14.72 -0.41 -9.61
CA GLY A 170 15.49 0.37 -10.58
C GLY A 170 15.94 -0.34 -11.87
N THR A 171 15.38 -1.50 -12.23
CA THR A 171 15.56 -2.02 -13.61
C THR A 171 14.22 -2.11 -14.32
N ALA A 172 13.74 -0.96 -14.81
CA ALA A 172 12.71 -0.90 -15.84
C ALA A 172 13.06 -1.80 -17.05
N ASP A 173 14.36 -2.06 -17.28
CA ASP A 173 14.88 -3.00 -18.28
C ASP A 173 14.35 -4.43 -18.11
N ARG A 174 13.98 -4.88 -16.90
CA ARG A 174 13.38 -6.22 -16.72
C ARG A 174 11.98 -6.36 -17.31
N TRP A 175 11.30 -5.25 -17.61
CA TRP A 175 9.92 -5.23 -18.09
C TRP A 175 9.82 -4.94 -19.59
N LEU A 176 10.87 -4.35 -20.18
CA LEU A 176 10.94 -4.05 -21.60
C LEU A 176 11.25 -5.29 -22.45
N ASP A 177 11.93 -6.31 -21.92
CA ASP A 177 12.25 -7.55 -22.64
C ASP A 177 11.04 -8.51 -22.83
N SER A 178 9.85 -8.13 -22.35
CA SER A 178 8.62 -8.94 -22.44
C SER A 178 7.46 -8.29 -23.19
N MET A 179 7.70 -7.18 -23.89
CA MET A 179 6.80 -6.56 -24.87
C MET A 179 7.34 -6.73 -26.29
#